data_AF-A0A2N4YQA3-F1
#
_entry.id   AF-A0A2N4YQA3-F1
#
_cell.length_a   1.000
_cell.length_b   1.000
_cell.length_c   1.000
_cell.angle_alpha   90.00
_cell.angle_beta   90.00
_cell.angle_gamma   90.00
#
_symmetry.space_group_name_H-M   'P 1'
#
loop_
_entity.id
_entity.type
_entity.pdbx_description
1 polymer ?
#
loop_
_entity_poly.entity_id
_entity_poly.type
_entity_poly.pdbx_seq_one_letter_code
_entity_poly.pdbx_strand_id
1 'polypeptide(L)'
;GKQRVEDRLGDLNKPLSNQNLLTWKDTPLYNTPAVSSVPFGTLATNLRYPILSKLKDRLNQTWFQIRIGDRLAWVSSLDAQEDNGIPVLTYHHILRDEENTRFRHTSTTTSVRAFNNQMTWLRDQGYTTLTLYQLEGYVRNKINLPARAVVITFDDGLKSVNRYAYPVLKQYGFHATAFIISSRIKRHPQKWDPKSLQFMSISELRQIQDVFDIQSHTHFLHRVDAGRRPILFSRNYHNILFDFARSRRALSQFNPHVLY
;
A
#
# COMPACT_ATOMS: atom_id res chain seq x y z
N GLY A 1 16.75 -35.46 -7.08
CA GLY A 1 16.73 -34.15 -6.38
C GLY A 1 15.39 -33.51 -6.61
N LYS A 2 14.77 -32.90 -5.59
CA LYS A 2 13.46 -32.23 -5.74
C LYS A 2 13.61 -31.08 -6.75
N GLN A 3 12.84 -31.15 -7.84
CA GLN A 3 12.87 -30.15 -8.90
C GLN A 3 12.19 -28.88 -8.37
N ARG A 4 12.97 -27.80 -8.21
CA ARG A 4 12.45 -26.49 -7.80
C ARG A 4 11.78 -25.89 -9.03
N VAL A 5 10.45 -25.82 -9.02
CA VAL A 5 9.70 -25.15 -10.08
C VAL A 5 9.69 -23.66 -9.75
N GLU A 6 10.51 -22.88 -10.45
CA GLU A 6 10.50 -21.42 -10.34
C GLU A 6 9.47 -20.85 -11.32
N ASP A 7 8.28 -20.56 -10.81
CA ASP A 7 7.30 -19.75 -11.53
C ASP A 7 7.70 -18.27 -11.45
N ARG A 8 7.97 -17.67 -12.61
CA ARG A 8 8.42 -16.27 -12.75
C ARG A 8 7.23 -15.32 -12.92
N LEU A 9 6.27 -15.31 -11.99
CA LEU A 9 5.16 -14.33 -11.87
C LEU A 9 4.33 -14.05 -13.16
N GLY A 10 4.55 -14.79 -14.25
CA GLY A 10 4.17 -14.44 -15.62
C GLY A 10 3.08 -15.33 -16.20
N ASP A 11 2.76 -16.46 -15.57
CA ASP A 11 1.71 -17.39 -15.99
C ASP A 11 0.33 -17.02 -15.41
N LEU A 12 0.16 -15.79 -14.93
CA LEU A 12 -0.93 -15.36 -14.06
C LEU A 12 -2.01 -14.54 -14.77
N ASN A 13 -2.49 -15.02 -15.92
CA ASN A 13 -3.79 -14.58 -16.43
C ASN A 13 -4.87 -15.12 -15.47
N LYS A 14 -5.33 -14.30 -14.51
CA LYS A 14 -6.24 -14.75 -13.45
C LYS A 14 -7.48 -15.45 -14.04
N PRO A 15 -7.93 -16.57 -13.44
CA PRO A 15 -9.26 -17.12 -13.68
C PRO A 15 -10.35 -16.16 -13.18
N LEU A 16 -11.60 -16.41 -13.57
CA LEU A 16 -12.81 -15.62 -13.22
C LEU A 16 -13.03 -15.40 -11.70
N SER A 17 -12.30 -16.11 -10.84
CA SER A 17 -12.28 -15.91 -9.40
C SER A 17 -11.16 -14.94 -9.03
N ASN A 18 -11.50 -13.80 -8.41
CA ASN A 18 -10.51 -12.83 -7.89
C ASN A 18 -9.72 -13.36 -6.66
N GLN A 19 -9.79 -14.66 -6.36
CA GLN A 19 -9.20 -15.25 -5.16
C GLN A 19 -7.78 -15.75 -5.44
N ASN A 20 -6.87 -15.39 -4.55
CA ASN A 20 -5.51 -15.92 -4.52
C ASN A 20 -5.26 -16.64 -3.19
N LEU A 21 -4.27 -17.52 -3.17
CA LEU A 21 -3.63 -18.01 -1.97
C LEU A 21 -2.32 -17.25 -1.73
N LEU A 22 -1.92 -17.15 -0.48
CA LEU A 22 -0.68 -16.57 0.01
C LEU A 22 0.19 -17.66 0.63
N THR A 23 1.47 -17.70 0.27
CA THR A 23 2.47 -18.58 0.90
C THR A 23 3.36 -17.76 1.85
N TRP A 24 3.58 -18.25 3.09
CA TRP A 24 4.53 -17.66 4.07
C TRP A 24 5.71 -18.58 4.40
N LYS A 25 5.70 -19.78 3.84
CA LYS A 25 6.75 -20.78 3.89
C LYS A 25 6.79 -21.48 2.53
N ASP A 26 7.80 -22.31 2.33
CA ASP A 26 7.83 -23.23 1.21
C ASP A 26 6.62 -24.16 1.30
N THR A 27 5.74 -24.10 0.31
CA THR A 27 4.40 -24.73 0.34
C THR A 27 4.38 -25.95 -0.59
N PRO A 28 4.16 -27.16 -0.07
CA PRO A 28 4.17 -28.38 -0.89
C PRO A 28 3.04 -28.40 -1.93
N LEU A 29 3.33 -29.00 -3.10
CA LEU A 29 2.38 -29.20 -4.19
C LEU A 29 2.03 -30.67 -4.36
N TYR A 30 0.73 -30.94 -4.53
CA TYR A 30 0.17 -32.28 -4.61
C TYR A 30 -0.58 -32.52 -5.92
N ASN A 31 -0.57 -33.77 -6.39
CA ASN A 31 -1.33 -34.17 -7.58
C ASN A 31 -2.81 -34.41 -7.30
N THR A 32 -3.13 -34.73 -6.06
CA THR A 32 -4.48 -35.04 -5.59
C THR A 32 -4.74 -34.32 -4.28
N PRO A 33 -5.98 -33.87 -4.01
CA PRO A 33 -6.35 -33.20 -2.77
C PRO A 33 -6.60 -34.24 -1.66
N ALA A 34 -5.53 -34.91 -1.24
CA ALA A 34 -5.60 -35.96 -0.22
C ALA A 34 -4.38 -35.89 0.70
N VAL A 35 -4.60 -36.02 2.00
CA VAL A 35 -3.55 -35.96 3.03
C VAL A 35 -2.48 -37.06 2.83
N SER A 36 -2.85 -38.20 2.25
CA SER A 36 -1.93 -39.30 1.94
C SER A 36 -1.11 -39.10 0.67
N SER A 37 -1.36 -38.03 -0.10
CA SER A 37 -0.68 -37.77 -1.37
C SER A 37 0.77 -37.33 -1.13
N VAL A 38 1.69 -37.84 -1.95
CA VAL A 38 3.11 -37.45 -1.87
C VAL A 38 3.31 -36.11 -2.59
N PRO A 39 3.94 -35.10 -1.96
CA PRO A 39 4.26 -33.86 -2.65
C PRO A 39 5.21 -34.09 -3.81
N PHE A 40 4.91 -33.52 -4.98
CA PHE A 40 5.75 -33.62 -6.18
C PHE A 40 6.61 -32.36 -6.42
N GLY A 41 6.27 -31.26 -5.76
CA GLY A 41 6.92 -29.96 -5.95
C GLY A 41 6.69 -29.03 -4.77
N THR A 42 7.16 -27.80 -4.88
CA THR A 42 7.07 -26.79 -3.82
C THR A 42 6.94 -25.42 -4.43
N LEU A 43 5.94 -24.65 -3.99
CA LEU A 43 5.86 -23.22 -4.21
C LEU A 43 6.76 -22.50 -3.23
N ALA A 44 7.50 -21.50 -3.73
CA ALA A 44 8.30 -20.65 -2.86
C ALA A 44 7.41 -19.88 -1.86
N THR A 45 8.02 -19.48 -0.74
CA THR A 45 7.42 -18.52 0.17
C THR A 45 7.20 -17.14 -0.47
N ASN A 46 6.37 -16.31 0.17
CA ASN A 46 6.08 -14.93 -0.20
C ASN A 46 5.39 -14.77 -1.57
N LEU A 47 4.68 -15.80 -2.02
CA LEU A 47 3.92 -15.77 -3.27
C LEU A 47 2.45 -15.50 -3.01
N ARG A 48 1.86 -14.72 -3.90
CA ARG A 48 0.42 -14.66 -4.11
C ARG A 48 0.12 -15.47 -5.36
N TYR A 49 -0.82 -16.40 -5.32
CA TYR A 49 -1.06 -17.33 -6.44
C TYR A 49 -2.56 -17.51 -6.70
N PRO A 50 -3.06 -17.40 -7.94
CA PRO A 50 -4.48 -17.53 -8.23
C PRO A 50 -5.04 -18.91 -7.89
N ILE A 51 -6.23 -18.92 -7.28
CA ILE A 51 -7.00 -20.12 -6.98
C ILE A 51 -7.97 -20.36 -8.15
N LEU A 52 -7.92 -21.57 -8.71
CA LEU A 52 -8.86 -22.02 -9.74
C LEU A 52 -10.15 -22.58 -9.15
N SER A 53 -10.02 -23.39 -8.10
CA SER A 53 -11.16 -24.00 -7.42
C SER A 53 -10.78 -24.39 -5.98
N LYS A 54 -11.79 -24.70 -5.17
CA LYS A 54 -11.63 -25.19 -3.81
C LYS A 54 -12.37 -26.50 -3.66
N LEU A 55 -11.78 -27.41 -2.90
CA LEU A 55 -12.41 -28.69 -2.58
C LEU A 55 -12.16 -29.05 -1.12
N LYS A 56 -13.11 -29.76 -0.52
CA LYS A 56 -12.95 -30.37 0.80
C LYS A 56 -12.77 -31.86 0.62
N ASP A 57 -11.75 -32.42 1.26
CA ASP A 57 -11.56 -33.87 1.25
C ASP A 57 -12.46 -34.58 2.27
N ARG A 58 -12.30 -35.91 2.39
CA ARG A 58 -13.09 -36.75 3.29
C ARG A 58 -12.88 -36.42 4.78
N LEU A 59 -11.79 -35.74 5.13
CA LEU A 59 -11.48 -35.29 6.48
C LEU A 59 -11.90 -33.83 6.70
N ASN A 60 -12.66 -33.24 5.77
CA ASN A 60 -13.10 -31.84 5.78
C ASN A 60 -11.94 -30.83 5.71
N GLN A 61 -10.74 -31.24 5.28
CA GLN A 61 -9.62 -30.36 5.01
C GLN A 61 -9.84 -29.66 3.67
N THR A 62 -9.56 -28.35 3.62
CA THR A 62 -9.71 -27.55 2.41
C THR A 62 -8.45 -27.61 1.55
N TRP A 63 -8.64 -27.74 0.25
CA TRP A 63 -7.59 -27.78 -0.76
C TRP A 63 -7.85 -26.72 -1.83
N PHE A 64 -6.80 -25.99 -2.18
CA PHE A 64 -6.80 -25.01 -3.26
C PHE A 64 -6.24 -25.66 -4.51
N GLN A 65 -7.02 -25.64 -5.60
CA GLN A 65 -6.51 -26.02 -6.91
C GLN A 65 -5.85 -24.82 -7.57
N ILE A 66 -4.64 -25.02 -8.08
CA ILE A 66 -3.89 -24.04 -8.85
C ILE A 66 -3.39 -24.65 -10.16
N ARG A 67 -2.87 -23.82 -11.05
CA ARG A 67 -2.20 -24.24 -12.28
C ARG A 67 -0.75 -23.81 -12.22
N ILE A 68 0.16 -24.72 -12.51
CA ILE A 68 1.61 -24.50 -12.59
C ILE A 68 2.04 -24.94 -14.00
N GLY A 69 2.34 -23.97 -14.87
CA GLY A 69 2.47 -24.22 -16.32
C GLY A 69 1.21 -24.91 -16.87
N ASP A 70 1.39 -26.03 -17.56
CA ASP A 70 0.27 -26.81 -18.12
C ASP A 70 -0.37 -27.82 -17.15
N ARG A 71 0.07 -27.85 -15.89
CA ARG A 71 -0.35 -28.87 -14.92
C ARG A 71 -1.22 -28.29 -13.81
N LEU A 72 -2.28 -29.02 -13.45
CA LEU A 72 -3.05 -28.74 -12.24
C LEU A 72 -2.33 -29.30 -11.00
N ALA A 73 -2.32 -28.51 -9.93
CA ALA A 73 -1.76 -28.89 -8.64
C ALA A 73 -2.71 -28.50 -7.51
N TRP A 74 -2.52 -29.14 -6.36
CA TRP A 74 -3.28 -28.87 -5.16
C TRP A 74 -2.37 -28.38 -4.05
N VAL A 75 -2.86 -27.41 -3.29
CA VAL A 75 -2.23 -26.84 -2.09
C VAL A 75 -3.17 -27.05 -0.91
N SER A 76 -2.64 -27.53 0.21
CA SER A 76 -3.43 -27.60 1.44
C SER A 76 -3.68 -26.21 2.02
N SER A 77 -4.90 -25.96 2.52
CA SER A 77 -5.21 -24.74 3.28
C SER A 77 -4.48 -24.64 4.62
N LEU A 78 -3.75 -25.68 5.03
CA LEU A 78 -2.89 -25.66 6.22
C LEU A 78 -1.52 -25.02 5.93
N ASP A 79 -1.11 -24.96 4.66
CA ASP A 79 0.19 -24.48 4.21
C ASP A 79 0.11 -23.16 3.41
N ALA A 80 -1.10 -22.64 3.24
CA ALA A 80 -1.39 -21.39 2.55
C ALA A 80 -2.67 -20.74 3.10
N GLN A 81 -2.83 -19.44 2.84
CA GLN A 81 -3.93 -18.62 3.36
C GLN A 81 -4.61 -17.94 2.20
N GLU A 82 -5.91 -17.72 2.30
CA GLU A 82 -6.60 -16.90 1.30
C GLU A 82 -6.18 -15.44 1.37
N ASP A 83 -6.01 -14.84 0.20
CA ASP A 83 -5.65 -13.44 0.05
C ASP A 83 -6.83 -12.53 0.41
N ASN A 84 -6.71 -11.85 1.54
CA ASN A 84 -7.71 -10.90 2.05
C ASN A 84 -7.48 -9.45 1.56
N GLY A 85 -6.58 -9.27 0.58
CA GLY A 85 -6.26 -7.96 0.00
C GLY A 85 -4.94 -7.37 0.52
N ILE A 86 -4.69 -6.12 0.14
CA ILE A 86 -3.47 -5.38 0.48
C ILE A 86 -3.78 -4.35 1.57
N PRO A 87 -3.05 -4.34 2.70
CA PRO A 87 -3.19 -3.28 3.69
C PRO A 87 -2.67 -1.95 3.14
N VAL A 88 -3.46 -0.88 3.34
CA VAL A 88 -3.07 0.50 3.05
C VAL A 88 -2.95 1.25 4.38
N LEU A 89 -1.73 1.64 4.73
CA LEU A 89 -1.41 2.35 5.96
C LEU A 89 -1.41 3.86 5.71
N THR A 90 -2.32 4.58 6.37
CA THR A 90 -2.44 6.04 6.22
C THR A 90 -1.83 6.78 7.41
N TYR A 91 -0.92 7.71 7.11
CA TYR A 91 -0.27 8.60 8.06
C TYR A 91 -0.60 10.06 7.73
N HIS A 92 -0.40 10.98 8.68
CA HIS A 92 -0.55 12.41 8.44
C HIS A 92 0.60 13.19 9.09
N HIS A 93 0.49 13.48 10.38
CA HIS A 93 1.47 14.27 11.12
C HIS A 93 2.45 13.32 11.81
N ILE A 94 3.75 13.59 11.67
CA ILE A 94 4.79 12.92 12.47
C ILE A 94 5.47 13.94 13.37
N LEU A 95 5.54 13.70 14.67
CA LEU A 95 6.22 14.59 15.62
C LEU A 95 7.10 13.80 16.58
N ARG A 96 8.15 14.41 17.09
CA ARG A 96 8.85 13.83 18.24
C ARG A 96 7.98 13.94 19.49
N ASP A 97 8.17 13.07 20.47
CA ASP A 97 7.32 13.05 21.67
C ASP A 97 7.42 14.35 22.46
N GLU A 98 8.63 14.92 22.54
CA GLU A 98 8.93 16.20 23.18
C GLU A 98 8.32 17.41 22.44
N GLU A 99 8.14 17.29 21.12
CA GLU A 99 7.52 18.30 20.27
C GLU A 99 5.99 18.22 20.30
N ASN A 100 5.44 17.02 20.56
CA ASN A 100 4.01 16.75 20.51
C ASN A 100 3.28 17.21 21.77
N THR A 101 3.28 18.53 22.01
CA THR A 101 2.54 19.14 23.12
C THR A 101 1.11 19.49 22.73
N ARG A 102 0.87 19.88 21.45
CA ARG A 102 -0.43 20.35 20.97
C ARG A 102 -1.31 19.26 20.34
N PHE A 103 -0.70 18.23 19.77
CA PHE A 103 -1.39 17.20 18.97
C PHE A 103 -1.37 15.82 19.63
N ARG A 104 -1.06 15.73 20.92
CA ARG A 104 -0.85 14.46 21.65
C ARG A 104 -2.05 13.53 21.63
N HIS A 105 -3.25 14.10 21.58
CA HIS A 105 -4.52 13.36 21.57
C HIS A 105 -5.21 13.41 20.21
N THR A 106 -4.48 13.79 19.16
CA THR A 106 -4.97 13.80 17.79
C THR A 106 -4.69 12.45 17.16
N SER A 107 -5.74 11.71 16.78
CA SER A 107 -5.64 10.36 16.21
C SER A 107 -4.76 10.27 14.96
N THR A 108 -4.62 11.37 14.22
CA THR A 108 -3.80 11.47 12.99
C THR A 108 -2.35 11.92 13.25
N THR A 109 -1.90 11.96 14.50
CA THR A 109 -0.50 12.27 14.84
C THR A 109 0.22 11.02 15.34
N THR A 110 1.30 10.64 14.65
CA THR A 110 2.17 9.51 15.01
C THR A 110 3.50 10.03 15.54
N SER A 111 4.04 9.41 16.58
CA SER A 111 5.38 9.80 17.03
C SER A 111 6.48 9.28 16.10
N VAL A 112 7.60 9.98 16.01
CA VAL A 112 8.78 9.51 15.25
C VAL A 112 9.21 8.12 15.72
N ARG A 113 9.18 7.85 17.04
CA ARG A 113 9.51 6.54 17.60
C ARG A 113 8.55 5.45 17.09
N ALA A 114 7.24 5.71 17.14
CA ALA A 114 6.25 4.74 16.68
C ALA A 114 6.39 4.48 15.18
N PHE A 115 6.56 5.52 14.37
CA PHE A 115 6.76 5.39 12.92
C PHE A 115 8.01 4.57 12.60
N ASN A 116 9.15 4.88 13.24
CA ASN A 116 10.39 4.12 13.02
C ASN A 116 10.23 2.64 13.40
N ASN A 117 9.58 2.35 14.54
CA ASN A 117 9.32 0.96 14.96
C ASN A 117 8.44 0.22 13.95
N GLN A 118 7.41 0.86 13.41
CA GLN A 118 6.54 0.27 12.39
C GLN A 118 7.32 -0.02 11.09
N MET A 119 8.12 0.93 10.61
CA MET A 119 8.92 0.74 9.40
C MET A 119 10.01 -0.33 9.58
N THR A 120 10.65 -0.35 10.75
CA THR A 120 11.61 -1.39 11.14
C THR A 120 10.96 -2.78 11.12
N TRP A 121 9.76 -2.89 11.71
CA TRP A 121 9.02 -4.14 11.72
C TRP A 121 8.64 -4.60 10.30
N LEU A 122 8.16 -3.70 9.44
CA LEU A 122 7.85 -4.04 8.04
C LEU A 122 9.08 -4.59 7.31
N ARG A 123 10.24 -3.95 7.49
CA ARG A 123 11.51 -4.39 6.91
C ARG A 123 11.91 -5.76 7.44
N ASP A 124 11.88 -5.97 8.75
CA ASP A 124 12.31 -7.22 9.39
C ASP A 124 11.38 -8.39 9.04
N GLN A 125 10.11 -8.10 8.81
CA GLN A 125 9.15 -9.06 8.27
C GLN A 125 9.22 -9.18 6.75
N GLY A 126 10.14 -8.53 6.04
CA GLY A 126 10.31 -8.67 4.59
C GLY A 126 9.13 -8.15 3.76
N TYR A 127 8.41 -7.12 4.24
CA TYR A 127 7.38 -6.47 3.46
C TYR A 127 7.99 -5.64 2.32
N THR A 128 7.33 -5.71 1.16
CA THR A 128 7.57 -4.81 0.03
C THR A 128 6.54 -3.69 0.05
N THR A 129 6.99 -2.45 0.00
CA THR A 129 6.11 -1.29 -0.17
C THR A 129 5.71 -1.12 -1.63
N LEU A 130 4.43 -0.91 -1.88
CA LEU A 130 3.89 -0.76 -3.23
C LEU A 130 3.59 0.70 -3.57
N THR A 131 3.77 1.04 -4.84
CA THR A 131 3.17 2.23 -5.45
C THR A 131 1.66 2.04 -5.67
N LEU A 132 0.90 3.13 -5.80
CA LEU A 132 -0.52 3.02 -6.16
C LEU A 132 -0.75 2.46 -7.56
N TYR A 133 0.19 2.63 -8.50
CA TYR A 133 0.13 2.00 -9.81
C TYR A 133 0.20 0.47 -9.72
N GLN A 134 1.05 -0.05 -8.83
CA GLN A 134 1.12 -1.49 -8.55
C GLN A 134 -0.16 -1.98 -7.86
N LEU A 135 -0.68 -1.23 -6.89
CA LEU A 135 -1.96 -1.56 -6.27
C LEU A 135 -3.10 -1.60 -7.29
N GLU A 136 -3.20 -0.60 -8.17
CA GLU A 136 -4.19 -0.56 -9.25
C GLU A 136 -4.02 -1.76 -10.19
N GLY A 137 -2.79 -2.08 -10.58
CA GLY A 137 -2.49 -3.26 -11.39
C GLY A 137 -3.00 -4.53 -10.73
N TYR A 138 -2.82 -4.69 -9.43
CA TYR A 138 -3.32 -5.82 -8.65
C TYR A 138 -4.85 -5.87 -8.62
N VAL A 139 -5.51 -4.74 -8.31
CA VAL A 139 -6.98 -4.64 -8.27
C VAL A 139 -7.59 -4.93 -9.65
N ARG A 140 -6.90 -4.55 -10.73
CA ARG A 140 -7.31 -4.81 -12.11
C ARG A 140 -6.82 -6.15 -12.66
N ASN A 141 -6.24 -7.01 -11.83
CA ASN A 141 -5.74 -8.33 -12.22
C ASN A 141 -4.69 -8.30 -13.35
N LYS A 142 -3.90 -7.23 -13.44
CA LYS A 142 -2.86 -7.04 -14.47
C LYS A 142 -1.46 -7.44 -14.00
N ILE A 143 -1.23 -7.46 -12.70
CA ILE A 143 0.05 -7.86 -12.11
C ILE A 143 -0.19 -8.75 -10.90
N ASN A 144 0.83 -9.54 -10.58
CA ASN A 144 0.89 -10.24 -9.31
C ASN A 144 1.87 -9.55 -8.35
N LEU A 145 1.65 -9.75 -7.06
CA LEU A 145 2.37 -9.06 -5.99
C LEU A 145 2.87 -10.06 -4.94
N PRO A 146 3.98 -9.79 -4.23
CA PRO A 146 4.42 -10.66 -3.15
C PRO A 146 3.36 -10.75 -2.05
N ALA A 147 3.35 -11.86 -1.31
CA ALA A 147 2.38 -12.05 -0.21
C ALA A 147 2.51 -10.97 0.86
N ARG A 148 3.75 -10.61 1.20
CA ARG A 148 4.10 -9.53 2.14
C ARG A 148 4.23 -8.22 1.37
N ALA A 149 3.08 -7.62 1.05
CA ALA A 149 3.01 -6.32 0.41
C ALA A 149 2.17 -5.35 1.24
N VAL A 150 2.54 -4.07 1.22
CA VAL A 150 1.85 -3.00 1.94
C VAL A 150 1.92 -1.70 1.15
N VAL A 151 0.88 -0.88 1.23
CA VAL A 151 0.90 0.48 0.69
C VAL A 151 1.03 1.45 1.85
N ILE A 152 1.88 2.46 1.71
CA ILE A 152 2.06 3.52 2.72
C ILE A 152 1.62 4.84 2.09
N THR A 153 0.68 5.53 2.73
CA THR A 153 0.19 6.84 2.28
C THR A 153 0.32 7.90 3.36
N PHE A 154 0.47 9.14 2.92
CA PHE A 154 0.56 10.33 3.78
C PHE A 154 -0.38 11.41 3.25
N ASP A 155 -1.30 11.86 4.09
CA ASP A 155 -2.30 12.86 3.70
C ASP A 155 -1.85 14.27 4.12
N ASP A 156 -2.63 15.27 3.71
CA ASP A 156 -2.47 16.72 3.98
C ASP A 156 -1.28 17.45 3.32
N GLY A 157 -0.13 16.79 3.14
CA GLY A 157 1.12 17.43 2.68
C GLY A 157 1.88 18.21 3.76
N LEU A 158 1.90 17.67 4.98
CA LEU A 158 2.55 18.29 6.15
C LEU A 158 4.08 18.29 6.06
N LYS A 159 4.70 19.40 6.48
CA LYS A 159 6.16 19.59 6.54
C LYS A 159 6.86 18.55 7.43
N SER A 160 6.16 18.04 8.44
CA SER A 160 6.64 16.94 9.28
C SER A 160 6.99 15.68 8.50
N VAL A 161 6.30 15.41 7.38
CA VAL A 161 6.51 14.21 6.56
C VAL A 161 7.88 14.28 5.89
N ASN A 162 8.20 15.40 5.24
CA ASN A 162 9.55 15.66 4.71
C ASN A 162 10.61 15.61 5.82
N ARG A 163 10.31 16.16 7.00
CA ARG A 163 11.28 16.25 8.10
C ARG A 163 11.59 14.90 8.77
N TYR A 164 10.58 14.05 8.95
CA TYR A 164 10.69 12.87 9.82
C TYR A 164 10.34 11.55 9.14
N ALA A 165 9.36 11.51 8.24
CA ALA A 165 8.98 10.28 7.55
C ALA A 165 9.96 9.94 6.41
N TYR A 166 10.24 10.94 5.58
CA TYR A 166 11.10 10.82 4.41
C TYR A 166 12.47 10.18 4.69
N PRO A 167 13.27 10.66 5.66
CA PRO A 167 14.59 10.05 5.90
C PRO A 167 14.49 8.58 6.34
N VAL A 168 13.46 8.20 7.10
CA VAL A 168 13.25 6.82 7.56
C VAL A 168 12.87 5.91 6.39
N LEU A 169 11.91 6.33 5.56
CA LEU A 169 11.52 5.57 4.37
C LEU A 169 12.68 5.41 3.39
N LYS A 170 13.44 6.49 3.16
CA LYS A 170 14.63 6.49 2.31
C LYS A 170 15.68 5.50 2.81
N GLN A 171 15.93 5.47 4.12
CA GLN A 171 16.87 4.55 4.74
C GLN A 171 16.51 3.08 4.49
N TYR A 172 15.22 2.75 4.45
CA TYR A 172 14.74 1.38 4.21
C TYR A 172 14.46 1.06 2.74
N GLY A 173 14.66 2.00 1.82
CA GLY A 173 14.31 1.81 0.41
C GLY A 173 12.80 1.63 0.20
N PHE A 174 11.99 2.17 1.12
CA PHE A 174 10.53 2.09 1.05
C PHE A 174 9.97 3.21 0.19
N HIS A 175 8.90 2.90 -0.53
CA HIS A 175 8.11 3.84 -1.31
C HIS A 175 6.82 4.18 -0.58
N ALA A 176 6.35 5.40 -0.76
CA ALA A 176 5.07 5.87 -0.23
C ALA A 176 4.36 6.80 -1.23
N THR A 177 3.10 7.10 -0.97
CA THR A 177 2.34 8.12 -1.70
C THR A 177 2.00 9.27 -0.77
N ALA A 178 2.23 10.51 -1.20
CA ALA A 178 1.78 11.70 -0.50
C ALA A 178 0.58 12.31 -1.22
N PHE A 179 -0.58 12.33 -0.57
CA PHE A 179 -1.76 13.05 -1.02
C PHE A 179 -1.68 14.51 -0.53
N ILE A 180 -1.49 15.44 -1.46
CA ILE A 180 -1.21 16.84 -1.17
C ILE A 180 -2.46 17.71 -1.37
N ILE A 181 -2.80 18.51 -0.35
CA ILE A 181 -3.79 19.58 -0.50
C ILE A 181 -3.12 20.72 -1.27
N SER A 182 -3.35 20.81 -2.58
CA SER A 182 -2.53 21.65 -3.44
C SER A 182 -2.62 23.16 -3.15
N SER A 183 -3.72 23.65 -2.56
CA SER A 183 -3.81 25.05 -2.11
C SER A 183 -2.96 25.38 -0.88
N ARG A 184 -2.45 24.37 -0.15
CA ARG A 184 -1.66 24.56 1.06
C ARG A 184 -0.15 24.55 0.82
N ILE A 185 0.29 24.18 -0.38
CA ILE A 185 1.71 24.17 -0.79
C ILE A 185 2.30 25.56 -0.58
N LYS A 186 3.49 25.62 0.02
CA LYS A 186 4.19 26.88 0.26
C LYS A 186 5.17 27.19 -0.87
N ARG A 187 5.33 28.47 -1.18
CA ARG A 187 6.34 28.90 -2.16
C ARG A 187 7.76 28.68 -1.63
N HIS A 188 7.97 28.94 -0.34
CA HIS A 188 9.26 28.79 0.34
C HIS A 188 9.10 27.99 1.64
N PRO A 189 10.16 27.31 2.10
CA PRO A 189 10.14 26.58 3.36
C PRO A 189 9.76 27.49 4.54
N GLN A 190 8.85 27.01 5.38
CA GLN A 190 8.55 27.65 6.66
C GLN A 190 9.63 27.31 7.70
N LYS A 191 9.94 28.23 8.63
CA LYS A 191 10.71 27.89 9.85
C LYS A 191 9.97 26.83 10.64
N TRP A 192 10.64 25.75 11.05
CA TRP A 192 10.00 24.66 11.78
C TRP A 192 9.37 25.14 13.08
N ASP A 193 8.08 24.84 13.26
CA ASP A 193 7.32 25.04 14.48
C ASP A 193 6.39 23.83 14.71
N PRO A 194 6.70 22.93 15.65
CA PRO A 194 5.90 21.74 15.90
C PRO A 194 4.55 22.04 16.56
N LYS A 195 4.31 23.29 17.00
CA LYS A 195 3.04 23.71 17.59
C LYS A 195 2.03 24.16 16.55
N SER A 196 2.36 24.17 15.26
CA SER A 196 1.45 24.54 14.17
C SER A 196 1.43 23.50 13.05
N LEU A 197 0.33 23.46 12.30
CA LEU A 197 0.28 22.69 11.06
C LEU A 197 1.02 23.46 9.97
N GLN A 198 2.19 22.97 9.61
CA GLN A 198 3.02 23.51 8.55
C GLN A 198 2.96 22.59 7.33
N PHE A 199 2.94 23.18 6.15
CA PHE A 199 2.79 22.45 4.89
C PHE A 199 4.09 22.54 4.09
N MET A 200 4.38 21.48 3.32
CA MET A 200 5.57 21.44 2.51
C MET A 200 5.59 22.57 1.48
N SER A 201 6.79 23.09 1.25
CA SER A 201 7.08 23.98 0.15
C SER A 201 7.35 23.24 -1.15
N ILE A 202 7.38 23.97 -2.28
CA ILE A 202 7.74 23.42 -3.59
C ILE A 202 9.10 22.70 -3.54
N SER A 203 10.10 23.28 -2.88
CA SER A 203 11.43 22.66 -2.77
C SER A 203 11.41 21.39 -1.91
N GLU A 204 10.59 21.35 -0.86
CA GLU A 204 10.47 20.17 0.00
C GLU A 204 9.70 19.04 -0.68
N LEU A 205 8.69 19.36 -1.49
CA LEU A 205 8.00 18.38 -2.34
C LEU A 205 8.96 17.80 -3.39
N ARG A 206 9.80 18.62 -4.02
CA ARG A 206 10.83 18.14 -4.96
C ARG A 206 11.87 17.25 -4.29
N GLN A 207 12.23 17.56 -3.04
CA GLN A 207 13.23 16.80 -2.31
C GLN A 207 12.81 15.34 -2.04
N ILE A 208 11.51 15.07 -1.85
CA ILE A 208 11.04 13.75 -1.42
C ILE A 208 10.66 12.81 -2.56
N GLN A 209 10.77 13.26 -3.83
CA GLN A 209 10.24 12.53 -4.99
C GLN A 209 10.96 11.21 -5.30
N ASP A 210 12.14 10.98 -4.74
CA ASP A 210 12.84 9.70 -4.83
C ASP A 210 12.19 8.60 -3.98
N VAL A 211 11.34 8.98 -3.02
CA VAL A 211 10.63 8.07 -2.10
C VAL A 211 9.12 8.15 -2.30
N PHE A 212 8.60 9.36 -2.56
CA PHE A 212 7.18 9.64 -2.59
C PHE A 212 6.66 9.87 -3.99
N ASP A 213 5.60 9.15 -4.33
CA ASP A 213 4.70 9.56 -5.39
C ASP A 213 3.76 10.68 -4.89
N ILE A 214 3.54 11.70 -5.71
CA ILE A 214 2.74 12.88 -5.33
C ILE A 214 1.36 12.83 -5.99
N GLN A 215 0.31 12.72 -5.18
CA GLN A 215 -1.08 12.58 -5.60
C GLN A 215 -1.98 13.65 -4.96
N SER A 216 -3.27 13.71 -5.34
CA SER A 216 -4.14 14.84 -5.01
C SER A 216 -4.97 14.60 -3.74
N HIS A 217 -4.85 15.49 -2.76
CA HIS A 217 -5.80 15.56 -1.63
C HIS A 217 -6.76 16.74 -1.77
N THR A 218 -7.31 16.91 -2.97
CA THR A 218 -8.11 18.08 -3.39
C THR A 218 -7.29 19.38 -3.45
N HIS A 219 -7.83 20.40 -4.11
CA HIS A 219 -7.23 21.73 -4.06
C HIS A 219 -7.68 22.48 -2.82
N PHE A 220 -8.98 22.63 -2.60
CA PHE A 220 -9.54 23.45 -1.52
C PHE A 220 -10.68 22.78 -0.75
N LEU A 221 -11.01 21.52 -1.06
CA LEU A 221 -12.16 20.83 -0.47
C LEU A 221 -11.87 20.11 0.85
N HIS A 222 -10.61 20.02 1.27
CA HIS A 222 -10.21 19.50 2.59
C HIS A 222 -10.43 20.52 3.73
N ARG A 223 -11.70 20.85 3.98
CA ARG A 223 -12.17 21.81 4.97
C ARG A 223 -13.57 21.44 5.48
N VAL A 224 -13.96 22.07 6.58
CA VAL A 224 -15.33 22.01 7.11
C VAL A 224 -16.01 23.37 7.02
N ASP A 225 -17.34 23.37 6.98
CA ASP A 225 -18.15 24.58 7.11
C ASP A 225 -18.28 25.04 8.58
N ALA A 226 -19.07 26.09 8.82
CA ALA A 226 -19.33 26.62 10.16
C ALA A 226 -19.95 25.58 11.12
N GLY A 227 -20.70 24.61 10.58
CA GLY A 227 -21.30 23.50 11.32
C GLY A 227 -20.38 22.29 11.48
N ARG A 228 -19.08 22.42 11.14
CA ARG A 228 -18.09 21.33 11.14
C ARG A 228 -18.42 20.17 10.19
N ARG A 229 -19.22 20.41 9.15
CA ARG A 229 -19.49 19.40 8.11
C ARG A 229 -18.46 19.50 7.00
N PRO A 230 -17.95 18.39 6.44
CA PRO A 230 -17.03 18.43 5.32
C PRO A 230 -17.64 19.19 4.14
N ILE A 231 -16.94 20.22 3.65
CA ILE A 231 -17.50 21.06 2.58
C ILE A 231 -17.67 20.30 1.27
N LEU A 232 -16.95 19.19 1.09
CA LEU A 232 -17.07 18.33 -0.08
C LEU A 232 -18.52 17.89 -0.31
N PHE A 233 -19.26 17.56 0.75
CA PHE A 233 -20.64 17.07 0.66
C PHE A 233 -21.66 18.16 0.31
N SER A 234 -21.29 19.44 0.41
CA SER A 234 -22.16 20.56 0.05
C SER A 234 -21.84 21.16 -1.32
N ARG A 235 -20.85 20.62 -2.04
CA ARG A 235 -20.50 21.09 -3.39
C ARG A 235 -21.21 20.28 -4.46
N ASN A 236 -21.64 20.99 -5.50
CA ASN A 236 -22.14 20.34 -6.72
C ASN A 236 -21.00 19.60 -7.43
N TYR A 237 -21.37 18.64 -8.28
CA TYR A 237 -20.43 17.82 -9.03
C TYR A 237 -19.44 18.66 -9.87
N HIS A 238 -19.91 19.74 -10.51
CA HIS A 238 -19.07 20.64 -11.29
C HIS A 238 -17.93 21.26 -10.48
N ASN A 239 -18.23 21.77 -9.28
CA ASN A 239 -17.25 22.37 -8.38
C ASN A 239 -16.25 21.34 -7.86
N ILE A 240 -16.70 20.11 -7.59
CA ILE A 240 -15.83 19.00 -7.20
C ILE A 240 -14.86 18.69 -8.33
N LEU A 241 -15.35 18.49 -9.56
CA LEU A 241 -14.49 18.24 -10.72
C LEU A 241 -13.51 19.38 -10.98
N PHE A 242 -13.96 20.63 -10.88
CA PHE A 242 -13.11 21.80 -11.08
C PHE A 242 -11.97 21.87 -10.04
N ASP A 243 -12.28 21.59 -8.78
CA ASP A 243 -11.29 21.53 -7.70
C ASP A 243 -10.25 20.43 -7.95
N PHE A 244 -10.69 19.22 -8.32
CA PHE A 244 -9.79 18.12 -8.69
C PHE A 244 -8.92 18.47 -9.89
N ALA A 245 -9.48 19.04 -10.95
CA ALA A 245 -8.74 19.45 -12.14
C ALA A 245 -7.68 20.53 -11.80
N ARG A 246 -8.02 21.46 -10.91
CA ARG A 246 -7.08 22.46 -10.40
C ARG A 246 -5.97 21.83 -9.58
N SER A 247 -6.29 20.85 -8.74
CA SER A 247 -5.31 20.13 -7.94
C SER A 247 -4.32 19.37 -8.82
N ARG A 248 -4.81 18.60 -9.79
CA ARG A 248 -3.98 17.87 -10.76
C ARG A 248 -3.04 18.79 -11.52
N ARG A 249 -3.53 19.94 -11.98
CA ARG A 249 -2.70 20.95 -12.67
C ARG A 249 -1.61 21.53 -11.78
N ALA A 250 -1.91 21.78 -10.51
CA ALA A 250 -0.91 22.31 -9.58
C ALA A 250 0.19 21.27 -9.26
N LEU A 251 -0.20 19.99 -9.20
CA LEU A 251 0.68 18.89 -8.84
C LEU A 251 1.43 18.26 -10.03
N SER A 252 1.04 18.56 -11.28
CA SER A 252 1.68 18.02 -12.49
C SER A 252 3.16 18.40 -12.64
N GLN A 253 3.60 19.45 -11.94
CA GLN A 253 5.01 19.82 -11.86
C GLN A 253 5.86 18.85 -11.02
N PHE A 254 5.23 18.00 -10.21
CA PHE A 254 5.88 16.98 -9.39
C PHE A 254 5.64 15.58 -10.00
N ASN A 255 4.38 15.26 -10.32
CA ASN A 255 4.04 14.00 -10.99
C ASN A 255 3.15 14.28 -12.21
N PRO A 256 3.59 13.99 -13.46
CA PRO A 256 2.74 14.17 -14.64
C PRO A 256 1.50 13.26 -14.65
N HIS A 257 1.50 12.20 -13.85
CA HIS A 257 0.44 11.20 -13.70
C HIS A 257 -0.27 11.30 -12.35
N VAL A 258 -0.76 12.50 -12.00
CA VAL A 258 -1.70 12.66 -10.86
C VAL A 258 -3.03 12.01 -11.24
N LEU A 259 -3.23 10.76 -10.81
CA LEU A 259 -4.39 9.92 -11.15
C LEU A 259 -5.32 9.73 -9.96
N TYR A 260 -4.79 9.81 -8.74
CA TYR A 260 -5.45 9.43 -7.50
C TYR A 260 -5.74 10.67 -6.62
#